data_AF-A0A958G5T9-F1
#
_entry.id   AF-A0A958G5T9-F1
#
_cell.length_a   1.000
_cell.length_b   1.000
_cell.length_c   1.000
_cell.angle_alpha   90.00
_cell.angle_beta   90.00
_cell.angle_gamma   90.00
#
_symmetry.space_group_name_H-M   'P 1'
#
loop_
_entity.id
_entity.type
_entity.pdbx_description
1 polymer ?
#
loop_
_entity_poly.entity_id
_entity_poly.type
_entity_poly.pdbx_seq_one_letter_code
_entity_poly.pdbx_strand_id
1 'polypeptide(L)' 'AVSRYVYLNKPIAVIIKNEVHEARSMLKMRLKAYVLDIRYEFPFASEMTETVIQELLQQRLVTPDQMAAVVEAKQK' A
#
# COMPACT_ATOMS: atom_id res chain seq x y z
N ALA A 1 -6.55 9.89 -9.15
CA ALA A 1 -5.45 10.56 -9.91
C ALA A 1 -4.32 9.57 -10.12
N VAL A 2 -3.47 9.77 -11.14
CA VAL A 2 -2.31 8.90 -11.41
C VAL A 2 -1.05 9.60 -10.89
N SER A 3 -0.20 8.89 -10.14
CA SER A 3 1.04 9.46 -9.60
C SER A 3 1.98 9.91 -10.71
N ARG A 4 2.54 11.12 -10.56
CA ARG A 4 3.50 11.72 -11.49
C ARG A 4 4.84 10.99 -11.57
N TYR A 5 5.10 10.06 -10.66
CA TYR A 5 6.36 9.32 -10.58
C TYR A 5 6.34 8.01 -11.39
N VAL A 6 5.17 7.60 -11.89
CA VAL A 6 4.98 6.31 -12.57
C VAL A 6 5.23 6.42 -14.06
N TYR A 7 5.94 5.43 -14.60
CA TYR A 7 6.10 5.23 -16.04
C TYR A 7 4.97 4.34 -16.59
N LEU A 8 3.99 4.96 -17.26
CA LEU A 8 2.75 4.31 -17.68
C LEU A 8 2.89 3.32 -18.86
N ASN A 9 3.98 3.39 -19.63
CA ASN A 9 4.19 2.46 -20.74
C ASN A 9 4.63 1.06 -20.26
N LYS A 10 4.80 0.86 -18.96
CA LYS A 10 5.06 -0.45 -18.37
C LYS A 10 3.85 -0.89 -17.55
N PRO A 11 3.62 -2.21 -17.45
CA PRO A 11 2.47 -2.72 -16.71
C PRO A 11 2.55 -2.36 -15.23
N ILE A 12 1.40 -2.02 -14.66
CA ILE A 12 1.16 -1.83 -13.23
C ILE A 12 0.46 -3.09 -12.74
N ALA A 13 0.87 -3.63 -11.59
CA ALA A 13 0.27 -4.83 -11.03
C ALA A 13 -0.06 -4.65 -9.55
N VAL A 14 -1.25 -5.11 -9.17
CA VAL A 14 -1.68 -5.25 -7.77
C VAL A 14 -1.76 -6.73 -7.46
N ILE A 15 -1.00 -7.17 -6.46
CA ILE A 15 -0.97 -8.57 -6.03
C ILE A 15 -1.46 -8.62 -4.59
N ILE A 16 -2.54 -9.35 -4.34
CA ILE A 16 -3.05 -9.62 -3.00
C ILE A 16 -2.70 -11.06 -2.65
N LYS A 17 -2.05 -11.26 -1.51
CA LYS A 17 -1.76 -12.58 -0.95
C LYS A 17 -2.44 -12.71 0.40
N ASN A 18 -3.07 -13.86 0.64
CA ASN A 18 -3.49 -14.22 1.97
C ASN A 18 -2.31 -14.89 2.70
N GLU A 19 -1.76 -14.22 3.72
CA GLU A 19 -0.68 -14.74 4.56
C GLU A 19 -1.27 -15.04 5.95
N VAL A 20 -0.96 -16.20 6.52
CA VAL A 20 -1.36 -16.51 7.91
C VAL A 20 -0.26 -16.01 8.83
N HIS A 21 -0.62 -15.11 9.76
CA HIS A 21 0.29 -14.57 10.75
C HIS A 21 -0.34 -14.71 12.14
N GLU A 22 0.38 -15.32 13.08
CA GLU A 22 -0.10 -15.55 14.47
C GLU A 22 -1.52 -16.15 14.55
N ALA A 23 -1.76 -17.23 13.78
CA ALA A 23 -3.05 -17.91 13.66
C ALA A 23 -4.21 -17.06 13.09
N ARG A 24 -3.93 -15.87 12.56
CA ARG A 24 -4.91 -15.01 11.87
C ARG A 24 -4.59 -14.89 10.40
N SER A 25 -5.62 -14.87 9.58
CA SER A 25 -5.51 -14.63 8.13
C SER A 25 -5.33 -13.13 7.89
N MET A 26 -4.28 -12.73 7.18
CA MET A 26 -4.01 -11.34 6.81
C MET A 26 -3.89 -11.21 5.30
N LEU A 27 -4.53 -10.20 4.73
CA LEU A 27 -4.36 -9.86 3.32
C LEU A 27 -3.19 -8.90 3.15
N LYS A 28 -2.14 -9.36 2.48
CA LYS A 28 -0.98 -8.56 2.11
C LYS A 28 -1.12 -8.08 0.68
N MET A 29 -1.35 -6.78 0.53
CA MET A 29 -1.34 -6.13 -0.76
C MET A 29 0.08 -5.71 -1.15
N ARG A 30 0.45 -5.95 -2.41
CA ARG A 30 1.70 -5.49 -3.01
C ARG A 30 1.38 -4.73 -4.29
N LEU A 31 1.84 -3.50 -4.35
CA LEU A 31 1.76 -2.64 -5.52
C LEU A 31 3.10 -2.71 -6.26
N LYS A 32 3.05 -3.00 -7.55
CA LYS A 32 4.22 -3.02 -8.43
C LYS A 32 4.00 -2.00 -9.54
N ALA A 33 4.94 -1.09 -9.67
CA ALA A 33 4.98 -0.11 -10.75
C ALA A 33 6.44 0.19 -11.11
N TYR A 34 6.66 0.64 -12.34
CA TYR A 34 7.95 1.16 -12.78
C TYR A 34 7.94 2.67 -12.58
N VAL A 35 8.95 3.18 -11.88
CA VAL A 35 9.13 4.62 -11.69
C VAL A 35 9.86 5.24 -12.89
N LEU A 36 9.65 6.54 -13.11
CA LEU A 36 10.33 7.31 -14.15
C LEU A 36 11.84 7.43 -13.90
N ASP A 37 12.25 7.55 -12.64
CA ASP A 37 13.63 7.72 -12.18
C ASP A 37 13.79 7.07 -10.80
N ILE A 38 14.94 6.48 -10.53
CA ILE A 38 15.28 5.83 -9.26
C ILE A 38 15.14 6.76 -8.05
N ARG A 39 15.31 8.07 -8.24
CA ARG A 39 15.17 9.09 -7.18
C ARG A 39 13.73 9.23 -6.71
N TYR A 40 12.76 8.79 -7.52
CA TYR A 40 11.35 8.88 -7.21
C TYR A 40 10.78 7.63 -6.53
N GLU A 41 11.59 6.60 -6.27
CA GLU A 41 11.11 5.38 -5.59
C GLU A 41 10.49 5.68 -4.22
N PHE A 42 11.19 6.44 -3.37
CA PHE A 42 10.68 6.78 -2.04
C PHE A 42 9.46 7.73 -2.08
N PRO A 43 9.48 8.84 -2.85
CA PRO A 43 8.31 9.68 -3.03
C PRO A 43 7.09 8.91 -3.56
N PHE A 44 7.29 8.01 -4.53
CA PHE A 44 6.23 7.17 -5.08
C PHE A 44 5.66 6.22 -4.03
N ALA A 45 6.53 5.53 -3.28
CA ALA A 45 6.09 4.61 -2.23
C ALA A 45 5.26 5.32 -1.15
N SER A 46 5.68 6.53 -0.73
CA SER A 46 4.93 7.33 0.24
C SER A 46 3.57 7.77 -0.30
N GLU A 47 3.54 8.36 -1.51
CA GLU A 47 2.31 8.81 -2.15
C GLU A 47 1.31 7.67 -2.35
N MET A 48 1.77 6.50 -2.80
CA MET A 48 0.91 5.33 -2.96
C MET A 48 0.39 4.78 -1.64
N THR A 49 1.22 4.79 -0.60
CA THR A 49 0.80 4.34 0.74
C THR A 49 -0.32 5.25 1.26
N GLU A 50 -0.14 6.56 1.18
CA GLU A 50 -1.16 7.53 1.60
C GLU A 50 -2.44 7.40 0.78
N THR A 51 -2.32 7.34 -0.55
CA THR A 51 -3.47 7.21 -1.45
C THR A 51 -4.27 5.95 -1.15
N VAL A 52 -3.60 4.81 -0.96
CA VAL A 52 -4.26 3.55 -0.60
C VAL A 52 -4.96 3.64 0.74
N ILE A 53 -4.30 4.17 1.77
CA ILE A 53 -4.90 4.27 3.10
C ILE A 53 -6.14 5.16 3.04
N GLN A 54 -6.04 6.31 2.37
CA GLN A 54 -7.17 7.22 2.19
C GLN A 54 -8.34 6.53 1.47
N GLU A 55 -8.08 5.81 0.39
CA GLU A 55 -9.12 5.09 -0.35
C GLU A 55 -9.76 3.98 0.49
N LEU A 56 -8.95 3.20 1.23
CA LEU A 56 -9.46 2.15 2.12
C LEU A 56 -10.39 2.71 3.21
N LEU A 57 -10.03 3.87 3.79
CA LEU A 57 -10.85 4.58 4.77
C LEU A 57 -12.12 5.16 4.14
N GLN A 58 -12.01 5.80 2.97
CA GLN A 58 -13.14 6.38 2.24
C GLN A 58 -14.18 5.32 1.85
N GLN A 59 -13.71 4.16 1.38
CA GLN A 59 -14.55 3.01 1.03
C GLN A 59 -15.01 2.21 2.26
N ARG A 60 -14.63 2.62 3.48
CA ARG A 60 -14.97 1.96 4.76
C ARG A 60 -14.55 0.48 4.82
N LEU A 61 -13.49 0.12 4.09
CA LEU A 61 -12.91 -1.23 4.11
C LEU A 61 -12.05 -1.46 5.36
N VAL A 62 -11.55 -0.39 5.96
CA VAL A 62 -10.78 -0.39 7.20
C VAL A 62 -11.26 0.76 8.07
N THR A 63 -11.27 0.58 9.40
CA THR A 63 -11.56 1.67 10.34
C THR A 63 -10.26 2.32 10.86
N PRO A 64 -10.29 3.60 11.30
CA PRO A 64 -9.12 4.25 11.92
C PRO A 64 -8.55 3.45 13.10
N ASP A 65 -9.43 2.87 13.92
CA ASP A 65 -9.02 2.05 15.07
C ASP A 65 -8.27 0.78 14.65
N GLN A 66 -8.69 0.15 13.55
CA GLN A 66 -8.01 -1.00 12.98
C GLN A 66 -6.63 -0.64 12.41
N MET A 67 -6.43 0.60 11.95
CA MET A 67 -5.12 1.07 11.46
C MET A 67 -4.16 1.40 12.61
N ALA A 68 -4.65 2.01 13.70
CA ALA A 68 -3.84 2.38 14.85
C ALA A 68 -3.20 1.15 15.53
N ALA A 69 -3.94 0.05 15.66
CA ALA A 69 -3.47 -1.20 16.26
C ALA A 69 -2.30 -1.86 15.48
N VAL A 70 -2.14 -1.56 14.18
CA VAL A 70 -1.06 -2.16 13.35
C VAL A 70 0.28 -1.46 13.59
N VAL A 71 0.28 -0.19 14.01
CA VAL A 71 1.50 0.58 14.27
C VAL A 71 2.22 0.06 15.52
N GLU A 72 1.46 -0.34 16.54
CA GLU A 72 1.99 -0.88 17.80
C GLU A 72 2.64 -2.26 17.62
N ALA A 73 2.10 -3.10 16.74
CA ALA A 73 2.61 -4.44 16.48
C ALA A 73 3.98 -4.46 15.76
N LYS A 74 4.39 -3.35 15.12
CA LYS A 74 5.69 -3.24 14.42
C LYS A 74 6.82 -2.65 15.27
N GLN A 75 6.57 -2.29 16.54
CA GLN A 75 7.54 -1.66 17.44
C GLN A 75 8.13 -2.61 18.51
N LYS A 76 7.91 -3.92 18.39
CA LYS A 76 8.56 -4.94 19.24
C LYS A 76 9.55 -5.78 18.45
#